data_AF-A0A9Q0L3L7-F1
#
_entry.id   AF-A0A9Q0L3L7-F1
#
_cell.length_a   1.000
_cell.length_b   1.000
_cell.length_c   1.000
_cell.angle_alpha   90.00
_cell.angle_beta   90.00
_cell.angle_gamma   90.00
#
_symmetry.space_group_name_H-M   'P 1'
#
loop_
_entity.id
_entity.type
_entity.pdbx_description
1 polymer ?
#
loop_
_entity_poly.entity_id
_entity_poly.type
_entity_poly.pdbx_seq_one_letter_code
_entity_poly.pdbx_strand_id
1 'polypeptide(L)'
;MQVSWEWTAQHTRWLVGDGRNINLWTDRWLGPSTIAEQMGLSLASMKDLETKVSDFILNGTWCFSVVSNLVLRDILNRVAVIPLIEGMEDKAIWRLTINGNYSVSSAWKEGRLSHAKPTW
;
A
#
# COMPACT_ATOMS: atom_id res chain seq x y z
N MET A 1 0.58 -5.43 26.33
CA MET A 1 1.76 -4.97 25.56
C MET A 1 1.23 -4.12 24.42
N GLN A 2 1.54 -2.83 24.40
CA GLN A 2 1.08 -1.90 23.38
C GLN A 2 2.12 -1.88 22.25
N VAL A 3 1.77 -2.46 21.10
CA VAL A 3 2.62 -2.39 19.91
C VAL A 3 2.45 -0.99 19.31
N SER A 4 3.53 -0.24 19.10
CA SER A 4 3.44 1.12 18.56
C SER A 4 2.99 1.08 17.09
N TRP A 5 2.23 2.07 16.64
CA TRP A 5 1.75 2.17 15.26
C TRP A 5 2.89 2.20 14.23
N GLU A 6 4.04 2.76 14.61
CA GLU A 6 5.26 2.81 13.80
C GLU A 6 5.81 1.41 13.58
N TRP A 7 5.89 0.61 14.64
CA TRP A 7 6.35 -0.77 14.58
C TRP A 7 5.41 -1.61 13.71
N THR A 8 4.12 -1.44 13.94
CA THR A 8 3.02 -2.03 13.19
C THR A 8 3.18 -1.72 11.69
N ALA A 9 3.25 -0.45 11.28
CA ALA A 9 3.40 -0.07 9.87
C ALA A 9 4.65 -0.64 9.17
N GLN A 10 5.77 -0.79 9.90
CA GLN A 10 7.01 -1.36 9.35
C GLN A 10 6.91 -2.87 9.04
N HIS A 11 5.97 -3.58 9.69
CA HIS A 11 5.82 -5.03 9.54
C HIS A 11 4.58 -5.42 8.74
N THR A 12 3.83 -4.46 8.18
CA THR A 12 2.74 -4.75 7.25
C THR A 12 3.28 -4.92 5.84
N ARG A 13 2.85 -5.99 5.16
CA ARG A 13 2.97 -6.13 3.71
C ARG A 13 1.59 -6.13 3.10
N TRP A 14 1.49 -5.67 1.86
CA TRP A 14 0.26 -5.77 1.09
C TRP A 14 0.37 -6.91 0.10
N LEU A 15 -0.67 -7.74 0.08
CA LEU A 15 -0.99 -8.62 -1.04
C LEU A 15 -1.92 -7.84 -1.94
N VAL A 16 -1.41 -7.44 -3.10
CA VAL A 16 -2.20 -6.72 -4.11
C VAL A 16 -2.98 -7.75 -4.89
N GLY A 17 -4.31 -7.65 -4.80
CA GLY A 17 -5.24 -8.50 -5.53
C GLY A 17 -5.68 -7.76 -6.80
N ASP A 18 -6.93 -7.29 -6.79
CA ASP A 18 -7.49 -6.48 -7.87
C ASP A 18 -7.12 -4.98 -7.81
N GLY A 19 -6.47 -4.53 -6.73
CA GLY A 19 -5.96 -3.17 -6.56
C GLY A 19 -7.04 -2.09 -6.41
N ARG A 20 -8.32 -2.45 -6.34
CA ARG A 20 -9.44 -1.49 -6.37
C ARG A 20 -9.56 -0.70 -5.07
N ASN A 21 -9.07 -1.27 -3.97
CA ASN A 21 -9.22 -0.69 -2.65
C ASN A 21 -7.97 0.05 -2.16
N ILE A 22 -6.91 0.07 -2.96
CA ILE A 22 -5.63 0.70 -2.64
C ILE A 22 -5.47 1.98 -3.46
N ASN A 23 -5.29 3.12 -2.79
CA ASN A 23 -4.85 4.35 -3.41
C ASN A 23 -3.36 4.26 -3.76
N LEU A 24 -3.01 4.58 -5.01
CA LEU A 24 -1.64 4.51 -5.49
C LEU A 24 -0.69 5.39 -4.66
N TRP A 25 -1.12 6.62 -4.37
CA TRP A 25 -0.25 7.68 -3.86
C TRP A 25 -0.23 7.76 -2.35
N THR A 26 -1.37 7.56 -1.69
CA THR A 26 -1.58 7.91 -0.28
C THR A 26 -1.64 6.72 0.66
N ASP A 27 -1.84 5.49 0.15
CA ASP A 27 -1.75 4.28 0.97
C ASP A 27 -0.30 3.78 1.07
N ARG A 28 0.05 3.19 2.22
CA ARG A 28 1.36 2.58 2.48
C ARG A 28 1.37 1.12 2.02
N TRP A 29 1.29 0.91 0.71
CA TRP A 29 1.24 -0.42 0.11
C TRP A 29 2.57 -0.87 -0.52
N LEU A 30 3.46 0.08 -0.83
CA LEU A 30 4.81 -0.15 -1.34
C LEU A 30 5.88 0.08 -0.24
N GLY A 31 5.69 -0.55 0.92
CA GLY A 31 6.60 -0.46 2.07
C GLY A 31 6.13 0.54 3.15
N PRO A 32 7.04 1.04 4.01
CA PRO A 32 6.68 1.79 5.22
C PRO A 32 6.25 3.24 4.94
N SER A 33 6.48 3.75 3.72
CA SER A 33 6.12 5.09 3.27
C SER A 33 5.25 5.03 2.03
N THR A 34 4.40 6.04 1.87
CA THR A 34 3.56 6.24 0.69
C THR A 34 4.39 6.58 -0.54
N ILE A 35 3.84 6.39 -1.74
CA ILE A 35 4.52 6.80 -2.97
C ILE A 35 4.66 8.33 -3.03
N ALA A 36 3.68 9.08 -2.52
CA ALA A 36 3.77 10.54 -2.39
C ALA A 36 4.99 10.98 -1.57
N GLU A 37 5.19 10.40 -0.38
CA GLU A 37 6.35 10.69 0.48
C GLU A 37 7.67 10.34 -0.21
N GLN A 38 7.73 9.19 -0.91
CA GLN A 38 8.93 8.76 -1.65
C GLN A 38 9.29 9.71 -2.82
N MET A 39 8.28 10.37 -3.39
CA MET A 39 8.44 11.38 -4.43
C MET A 39 8.69 12.80 -3.88
N GLY A 40 8.75 12.97 -2.56
CA GLY A 40 8.85 14.28 -1.92
C GLY A 40 7.60 15.15 -2.08
N LEU A 41 6.44 14.53 -2.36
CA LEU A 41 5.17 15.21 -2.52
C LEU A 41 4.43 15.31 -1.18
N SER A 42 3.74 16.43 -0.96
CA SER A 42 2.88 16.60 0.19
C SER A 42 1.64 15.70 0.07
N LEU A 43 1.38 14.87 1.10
CA LEU A 43 0.15 14.08 1.19
C LEU A 43 -1.11 14.95 1.10
N ALA A 44 -1.06 16.18 1.62
CA ALA A 44 -2.18 17.11 1.54
C ALA A 44 -2.50 17.52 0.09
N SER A 45 -1.50 17.57 -0.78
CA SER A 45 -1.67 17.84 -2.22
C SER A 45 -2.18 16.62 -2.99
N MET A 46 -2.00 15.41 -2.45
CA MET A 46 -2.36 14.15 -3.11
C MET A 46 -3.67 13.54 -2.57
N LYS A 47 -4.23 14.09 -1.49
CA LYS A 47 -5.39 13.53 -0.76
C LYS A 47 -6.64 13.37 -1.63
N ASP A 48 -6.82 14.25 -2.61
CA ASP A 48 -7.99 14.30 -3.49
C ASP A 48 -7.76 13.48 -4.78
N LEU A 49 -6.57 12.88 -4.95
CA LEU A 49 -6.31 11.97 -6.06
C LEU A 49 -6.90 10.60 -5.75
N GLU A 50 -7.89 10.20 -6.54
CA GLU A 50 -8.56 8.91 -6.39
C GLU A 50 -7.87 7.77 -7.17
N THR A 51 -6.68 8.02 -7.73
CA THR A 51 -5.91 7.04 -8.51
C THR A 51 -5.72 5.74 -7.73
N LYS A 52 -6.27 4.65 -8.27
CA LYS A 52 -6.20 3.32 -7.67
C LYS A 52 -5.05 2.52 -8.26
N VAL A 53 -4.60 1.52 -7.50
CA VAL A 53 -3.66 0.52 -8.01
C VAL A 53 -4.28 -0.25 -9.19
N SER A 54 -5.58 -0.50 -9.17
CA SER A 54 -6.33 -1.13 -10.26
C SER A 54 -6.23 -0.40 -11.60
N ASP A 55 -5.97 0.92 -11.60
CA ASP A 55 -5.83 1.70 -12.82
C ASP A 55 -4.57 1.31 -13.61
N PHE A 56 -3.63 0.58 -12.98
CA PHE A 56 -2.39 0.09 -13.56
C PHE A 56 -2.36 -1.44 -13.68
N ILE A 57 -3.50 -2.11 -13.56
CA ILE A 57 -3.64 -3.55 -13.72
C ILE A 57 -4.53 -3.84 -14.91
N LEU A 58 -4.01 -4.58 -15.89
CA LEU A 58 -4.75 -5.05 -17.04
C LEU A 58 -4.57 -6.56 -17.18
N ASN A 59 -5.68 -7.31 -17.16
CA ASN A 59 -5.70 -8.78 -17.27
C ASN A 59 -4.71 -9.46 -16.30
N GLY A 60 -4.78 -9.08 -15.01
CA GLY A 60 -3.93 -9.66 -13.97
C GLY A 60 -2.44 -9.32 -14.09
N THR A 61 -2.08 -8.34 -14.93
CA THR A 61 -0.69 -7.93 -15.17
C THR A 61 -0.53 -6.43 -14.95
N TRP A 62 0.62 -6.03 -14.39
CA TRP A 62 0.99 -4.63 -14.27
C TRP A 62 1.15 -3.98 -15.65
N CYS A 63 0.51 -2.83 -15.84
CA CYS A 63 0.54 -2.05 -17.07
C CYS A 63 0.94 -0.60 -16.75
N PHE A 64 2.18 -0.25 -17.07
CA PHE A 64 2.72 1.10 -16.86
C PHE A 64 3.13 1.74 -18.18
N SER A 65 2.87 3.04 -18.31
CA SER A 65 3.46 3.86 -19.38
C SER A 65 4.95 4.07 -19.13
N VAL A 66 5.71 4.26 -20.20
CA VAL A 66 7.13 4.60 -20.11
C VAL A 66 7.29 5.96 -19.43
N VAL A 67 8.10 6.02 -18.36
CA VAL A 67 8.38 7.25 -17.61
C VAL A 67 9.85 7.66 -17.74
N SER A 68 10.10 8.95 -17.92
CA SER A 68 11.45 9.55 -18.01
C SER A 68 12.03 9.90 -16.64
N ASN A 69 11.16 10.17 -15.65
CA ASN A 69 11.58 10.49 -14.28
C ASN A 69 12.22 9.25 -13.61
N LEU A 70 13.46 9.39 -13.14
CA LEU A 70 14.24 8.28 -12.57
C LEU A 70 13.67 7.76 -11.24
N VAL A 71 13.16 8.65 -10.38
CA VAL A 71 12.56 8.27 -9.09
C VAL A 71 11.28 7.47 -9.32
N LEU A 72 10.42 7.97 -10.21
CA LEU A 72 9.19 7.27 -10.58
C LEU A 72 9.51 5.92 -11.23
N ARG A 73 10.54 5.86 -12.08
CA ARG A 73 10.98 4.59 -12.69
C ARG A 73 11.40 3.56 -11.65
N ASP A 74 12.17 3.95 -10.64
CA ASP A 74 12.55 3.05 -9.53
C ASP A 74 11.32 2.53 -8.78
N ILE A 75 10.38 3.43 -8.47
CA ILE A 75 9.11 3.07 -7.83
C ILE A 75 8.36 2.04 -8.69
N LEU A 76 8.19 2.29 -9.98
CA LEU A 76 7.50 1.38 -10.89
C LEU A 76 8.20 0.03 -11.01
N ASN A 77 9.54 -0.01 -11.00
CA ASN A 77 10.30 -1.26 -10.98
C ASN A 77 10.02 -2.07 -9.71
N ARG A 78 9.89 -1.42 -8.55
CA ARG A 78 9.52 -2.07 -7.29
C ARG A 78 8.06 -2.55 -7.29
N VAL A 79 7.16 -1.82 -7.96
CA VAL A 79 5.78 -2.27 -8.12
C VAL A 79 5.69 -3.48 -9.05
N ALA A 80 6.41 -3.46 -10.18
CA ALA A 80 6.34 -4.51 -11.20
C ALA A 80 6.72 -5.91 -10.69
N VAL A 81 7.49 -6.00 -9.61
CA VAL A 81 7.87 -7.28 -8.97
C VAL A 81 6.87 -7.77 -7.92
N ILE A 82 5.83 -6.99 -7.59
CA ILE A 82 4.78 -7.42 -6.67
C ILE A 82 3.89 -8.43 -7.40
N PRO A 83 3.71 -9.65 -6.85
CA PRO A 83 2.80 -10.62 -7.44
C PRO A 83 1.35 -10.13 -7.32
N LEU A 84 0.65 -10.13 -8.45
CA LEU A 84 -0.80 -9.96 -8.49
C LEU A 84 -1.45 -11.33 -8.32
N ILE A 85 -2.48 -11.41 -7.48
CA ILE A 85 -3.22 -12.66 -7.28
C ILE A 85 -4.59 -12.52 -7.94
N GLU A 86 -4.75 -13.17 -9.09
CA GLU A 86 -5.98 -13.12 -9.86
C GLU A 86 -7.19 -13.63 -9.06
N GLY A 87 -8.31 -12.91 -9.15
CA GLY A 87 -9.55 -13.27 -8.45
C GLY A 87 -9.52 -13.05 -6.93
N MET A 88 -8.47 -12.43 -6.38
CA MET A 88 -8.40 -12.07 -4.96
C MET A 88 -8.59 -10.57 -4.73
N GLU A 89 -9.23 -10.22 -3.61
CA GLU A 89 -9.25 -8.86 -3.08
C GLU A 89 -7.92 -8.50 -2.41
N ASP A 90 -7.64 -7.20 -2.34
CA ASP A 90 -6.49 -6.61 -1.66
C ASP A 90 -6.45 -6.99 -0.16
N LYS A 91 -5.29 -7.41 0.34
CA LYS A 91 -5.11 -7.78 1.75
C LYS A 91 -3.86 -7.18 2.36
N ALA A 92 -4.03 -6.48 3.48
CA ALA A 92 -2.92 -6.13 4.36
C ALA A 92 -2.59 -7.34 5.26
N ILE A 93 -1.38 -7.86 5.16
CA ILE A 93 -0.87 -8.96 5.97
C ILE A 93 0.18 -8.43 6.96
N TRP A 94 0.05 -8.80 8.23
CA TRP A 94 1.08 -8.55 9.22
C TRP A 94 2.16 -9.62 9.10
N ARG A 95 3.42 -9.22 9.05
CA ARG A 95 4.56 -10.12 9.22
C ARG A 95 4.76 -10.38 10.72
N LEU A 96 3.81 -11.10 11.34
CA LEU A 96 3.98 -11.57 12.71
C LEU A 96 4.59 -12.96 12.72
N THR A 97 5.81 -13.00 13.25
CA THR A 97 6.56 -14.13 13.80
C THR A 97 7.54 -14.89 12.89
N ILE A 98 8.65 -15.23 13.54
CA ILE A 98 9.75 -16.12 13.14
C ILE A 98 9.30 -17.56 12.76
N ASN A 99 8.00 -17.84 12.86
CA ASN A 99 7.41 -19.18 12.74
C ASN A 99 6.40 -19.31 11.57
N GLY A 100 6.30 -18.32 10.68
CA GLY A 100 5.64 -18.50 9.38
C GLY A 100 4.11 -18.68 9.39
N ASN A 101 3.41 -18.31 10.48
CA ASN A 101 1.96 -18.44 10.54
C ASN A 101 1.27 -17.08 10.32
N TYR A 102 0.51 -16.97 9.23
CA TYR A 102 -0.18 -15.74 8.81
C TYR A 102 -1.53 -15.59 9.55
N SER A 103 -1.80 -14.43 10.15
CA SER A 103 -3.15 -14.04 10.60
C SER A 103 -3.67 -12.86 9.78
N VAL A 104 -4.78 -13.09 9.07
CA VAL A 104 -5.35 -12.17 8.06
C VAL A 104 -6.29 -11.13 8.68
N SER A 105 -6.58 -11.18 9.98
CA SER A 105 -7.74 -10.49 10.54
C SER A 105 -7.40 -9.46 11.61
N SER A 106 -7.15 -8.21 11.20
CA SER A 106 -7.48 -6.97 11.96
C SER A 106 -7.00 -5.67 11.29
N ALA A 107 -6.08 -5.73 10.31
CA ALA A 107 -5.42 -4.54 9.74
C ALA A 107 -6.38 -3.52 9.07
N TRP A 108 -7.51 -3.99 8.54
CA TRP A 108 -8.38 -3.18 7.70
C TRP A 108 -9.09 -2.03 8.43
N LYS A 109 -9.44 -2.24 9.71
CA LYS A 109 -10.16 -1.22 10.49
C LYS A 109 -9.22 -0.27 11.22
N GLU A 110 -8.05 -0.74 11.65
CA GLU A 110 -7.22 0.00 12.59
C GLU A 110 -6.47 1.17 11.92
N GLY A 111 -6.00 1.00 10.67
CA GLY A 111 -5.28 2.06 9.94
C GLY A 111 -6.16 3.24 9.52
N ARG A 112 -7.46 3.04 9.26
CA ARG A 112 -8.40 4.15 9.01
C ARG A 112 -8.86 4.84 10.29
N LEU A 113 -9.01 4.10 11.39
CA LEU A 113 -9.43 4.67 12.67
C LEU A 113 -8.34 5.53 13.33
N SER A 114 -7.05 5.29 13.04
CA SER A 114 -5.97 6.17 13.53
C SER A 114 -5.92 7.55 12.87
N HIS A 115 -6.68 7.78 11.79
CA HIS A 115 -6.84 9.09 11.15
C HIS A 115 -8.13 9.83 11.59
N ALA A 116 -9.00 9.19 12.38
CA ALA A 116 -10.05 9.91 13.08
C ALA A 116 -9.41 10.66 14.26
N LYS A 117 -9.31 11.99 14.15
CA LYS A 117 -8.92 12.83 15.28
C LYS A 117 -9.80 12.47 16.49
N PRO A 118 -9.23 12.23 17.69
CA PRO A 118 -10.06 12.14 18.87
C PRO A 118 -10.77 13.49 19.04
N THR A 119 -12.10 13.47 18.97
CA THR A 119 -12.92 14.60 19.40
C THR A 119 -12.97 14.56 20.93
N TRP A 120 -12.06 15.29 21.55
CA TRP A 120 -12.34 16.01 22.79
C TRP A 120 -11.84 17.45 22.60
#